data_AF-A0A7Y5U6A4-F1
#
_entry.id   AF-A0A7Y5U6A4-F1
#
_cell.length_a   1.000
_cell.length_b   1.000
_cell.length_c   1.000
_cell.angle_alpha   90.00
_cell.angle_beta   90.00
_cell.angle_gamma   90.00
#
_symmetry.space_group_name_H-M   'P 1'
#
loop_
_entity.id
_entity.type
_entity.pdbx_description
1 polymer ?
#
loop_
_entity_poly.entity_id
_entity_poly.type
_entity_poly.pdbx_seq_one_letter_code
_entity_poly.pdbx_strand_id
1 'polypeptide(L)' 'MALAPLLQIHKIRRSGSSANVSLGYQQVLFVGFLLWLSYGIAADNLALIIPNTVSLLVCGTNIAITLRYR' A
#
# COMPACT_ATOMS: atom_id res chain seq x y z
N MET A 1 -10.76 5.16 -2.45
CA MET A 1 -9.95 4.26 -1.58
C MET A 1 -8.45 4.61 -1.55
N ALA A 2 -7.90 5.32 -2.54
CA ALA A 2 -6.46 5.64 -2.61
C ALA A 2 -5.92 6.68 -1.58
N LEU A 3 -6.78 7.54 -1.02
CA LEU A 3 -6.35 8.63 -0.13
C LEU A 3 -6.35 8.25 1.37
N ALA A 4 -7.02 7.15 1.75
CA ALA A 4 -7.11 6.71 3.14
C ALA A 4 -5.74 6.47 3.83
N PRO A 5 -4.69 5.97 3.14
CA PRO A 5 -3.35 5.84 3.73
C PRO A 5 -2.73 7.16 4.16
N LEU A 6 -3.11 8.30 3.55
CA LEU A 6 -2.59 9.61 3.93
C LEU A 6 -3.01 10.02 5.35
N LEU A 7 -4.22 9.63 5.77
CA LEU A 7 -4.68 9.84 7.15
C LEU A 7 -3.93 8.95 8.14
N GLN A 8 -3.56 7.74 7.75
CA GLN A 8 -2.69 6.87 8.56
C GLN A 8 -1.29 7.49 8.71
N ILE A 9 -0.69 8.00 7.63
CA ILE A 9 0.61 8.69 7.66
C ILE A 9 0.56 9.92 8.58
N HIS A 10 -0.50 10.73 8.50
CA HIS A 10 -0.67 11.88 9.40
C HIS A 10 -0.76 11.46 10.86
N LYS A 11 -1.48 10.37 11.15
CA LYS A 11 -1.62 9.84 12.52
C LYS A 11 -0.31 9.30 13.07
N ILE A 12 0.48 8.59 12.26
CA ILE A 12 1.82 8.07 12.62
C ILE A 12 2.79 9.22 12.93
N ARG A 13 2.80 10.26 12.07
CA ARG A 13 3.65 11.44 12.29
C ARG A 13 3.26 12.20 13.57
N ARG A 14 1.97 12.25 13.90
CA ARG A 14 1.47 12.90 15.12
C ARG A 14 1.72 12.07 16.38
N SER A 15 1.70 10.73 16.28
CA SER A 15 1.94 9.83 17.42
C SER A 15 3.42 9.54 17.68
N GLY A 16 4.31 9.85 16.74
CA GLY A 16 5.75 9.58 16.86
C GLY A 16 6.12 8.10 16.96
N SER A 17 5.16 7.21 16.70
CA SER A 17 5.32 5.76 16.83
C SER A 17 4.48 5.04 15.78
N SER A 18 5.14 4.15 15.04
CA SER A 18 4.55 3.24 14.06
C SER A 18 4.02 1.95 14.70
N ALA A 19 4.07 1.82 16.04
CA ALA A 19 3.67 0.61 16.77
C ALA A 19 2.20 0.20 16.52
N ASN A 20 1.33 1.16 16.21
CA ASN A 20 -0.08 0.90 15.89
C ASN A 20 -0.33 0.56 14.41
N VAL A 21 0.71 0.50 13.58
CA VAL A 21 0.61 0.20 12.16
C VAL A 21 1.04 -1.24 11.94
N SER A 22 0.08 -2.08 11.57
CA SER A 22 0.35 -3.49 11.30
C SER A 22 1.12 -3.62 9.99
N LEU A 23 2.42 -3.88 10.11
CA LEU A 23 3.29 -4.21 8.98
C LEU A 23 2.74 -5.42 8.21
N GLY A 24 2.17 -6.40 8.93
CA GLY A 24 1.50 -7.55 8.34
C GLY A 24 0.28 -7.17 7.49
N TYR A 25 -0.54 -6.22 7.94
CA TYR A 25 -1.66 -5.71 7.14
C TYR A 25 -1.17 -5.04 5.84
N GLN A 26 -0.11 -4.25 5.92
CA GLN A 26 0.52 -3.64 4.74
C GLN A 26 1.09 -4.68 3.77
N GLN A 27 1.72 -5.73 4.28
CA GLN A 27 2.21 -6.85 3.45
C GLN A 27 1.07 -7.58 2.74
N VAL A 28 -0.04 -7.85 3.45
CA VAL A 28 -1.23 -8.48 2.85
C VAL A 28 -1.80 -7.63 1.72
N LEU A 29 -1.91 -6.31 1.92
CA LEU A 29 -2.35 -5.39 0.86
C LEU A 29 -1.40 -5.38 -0.33
N PHE A 30 -0.09 -5.37 -0.09
CA PHE A 30 0.93 -5.41 -1.15
C PHE A 30 0.80 -6.68 -2.01
N VAL A 31 0.63 -7.84 -1.38
CA VAL A 31 0.38 -9.10 -2.08
C VAL A 31 -0.96 -9.06 -2.83
N GLY A 32 -2.01 -8.49 -2.22
CA GLY A 32 -3.30 -8.32 -2.87
C GLY A 32 -3.22 -7.47 -4.14
N PHE A 33 -2.49 -6.36 -4.12
CA PHE A 33 -2.29 -5.52 -5.31
C PHE A 33 -1.45 -6.22 -6.38
N LEU A 34 -0.45 -7.04 -6.01
CA LEU A 34 0.26 -7.89 -6.96
C LEU A 34 -0.68 -8.87 -7.67
N LEU A 35 -1.53 -9.56 -6.91
CA LEU A 35 -2.51 -10.50 -7.47
C LEU A 35 -3.49 -9.81 -8.43
N TRP A 36 -4.04 -8.66 -8.02
CA TRP A 36 -4.94 -7.88 -8.88
C TRP A 36 -4.26 -7.32 -10.12
N LEU A 37 -2.99 -6.92 -10.02
CA LEU A 37 -2.20 -6.49 -11.18
C LEU A 37 -1.97 -7.66 -12.14
N SER A 38 -1.54 -8.83 -11.64
CA SER A 38 -1.38 -10.03 -12.45
C SER A 38 -2.68 -10.44 -13.13
N TYR A 39 -3.81 -10.35 -12.42
CA TYR A 39 -5.13 -10.59 -12.99
C TYR A 39 -5.49 -9.57 -14.07
N GLY A 40 -5.26 -8.27 -13.82
CA GLY A 40 -5.49 -7.21 -14.79
C GLY A 40 -4.69 -7.39 -16.07
N ILE A 41 -3.43 -7.84 -15.97
CA ILE A 41 -2.57 -8.18 -17.11
C ILE A 41 -3.12 -9.40 -17.86
N ALA A 42 -3.49 -10.47 -17.15
CA ALA A 42 -4.06 -11.67 -17.77
C ALA A 42 -5.40 -11.41 -18.48
N ALA A 43 -6.17 -10.43 -18.00
CA ALA A 43 -7.45 -10.01 -18.56
C ALA A 43 -7.35 -8.84 -19.57
N ASP A 44 -6.14 -8.37 -19.87
CA ASP A 44 -5.85 -7.20 -20.71
C ASP A 44 -6.67 -5.95 -20.34
N ASN A 45 -6.92 -5.78 -19.04
CA ASN A 45 -7.82 -4.77 -18.51
C ASN A 45 -7.04 -3.60 -17.90
N LEU A 46 -6.87 -2.54 -18.70
CA LEU A 46 -6.18 -1.32 -18.28
C LEU A 46 -6.83 -0.65 -17.05
N ALA A 47 -8.14 -0.77 -16.87
CA ALA A 47 -8.85 -0.22 -15.71
C ALA A 47 -8.48 -0.95 -14.40
N LEU A 48 -7.92 -2.15 -14.46
CA LEU A 48 -7.34 -2.85 -13.32
C LEU A 48 -5.83 -2.60 -13.21
N ILE A 49 -5.11 -2.60 -14.33
CA ILE A 49 -3.64 -2.47 -14.34
C ILE A 49 -3.20 -1.12 -13.77
N ILE A 50 -3.77 -0.02 -14.25
CA ILE A 50 -3.36 1.35 -13.87
C ILE A 50 -3.51 1.59 -12.35
N PRO A 51 -4.70 1.43 -11.73
CA PRO A 51 -4.85 1.71 -10.32
C PRO A 51 -4.08 0.75 -9.40
N ASN A 52 -3.94 -0.53 -9.78
CA ASN A 52 -3.18 -1.49 -8.97
C ASN A 52 -1.67 -1.23 -9.02
N THR A 53 -1.15 -0.77 -10.16
CA THR A 53 0.26 -0.33 -10.28
C THR A 53 0.55 0.87 -9.37
N VAL A 54 -0.32 1.88 -9.39
CA VAL A 54 -0.19 3.05 -8.49
C VAL A 54 -0.30 2.63 -7.01
N SER A 55 -1.24 1.74 -6.71
CA SER A 55 -1.42 1.21 -5.34
C SER A 55 -0.20 0.43 -4.85
N LEU A 56 0.43 -0.35 -5.73
CA LEU A 56 1.68 -1.07 -5.45
C LEU A 56 2.83 -0.13 -5.08
N LEU A 57 3.03 0.93 -5.86
CA LEU A 57 4.09 1.93 -5.61
C LEU A 57 3.87 2.65 -4.27
N VAL A 58 2.64 3.08 -4.01
CA VAL A 58 2.29 3.78 -2.76
C VAL A 58 2.44 2.84 -1.56
N CYS A 59 1.94 1.61 -1.66
CA CYS A 59 2.02 0.61 -0.58
C CYS A 59 3.48 0.21 -0.30
N GLY A 60 4.28 -0.03 -1.34
CA GLY A 60 5.71 -0.33 -1.22
C GLY A 60 6.50 0.81 -0.57
N THR A 61 6.22 2.06 -0.96
CA THR A 61 6.82 3.25 -0.34
C THR A 61 6.45 3.34 1.14
N ASN A 62 5.18 3.10 1.48
CA ASN A 62 4.73 3.12 2.87
C ASN A 62 5.40 2.03 3.73
N ILE A 63 5.57 0.82 3.19
CA ILE A 63 6.32 -0.26 3.84
C ILE A 63 7.77 0.15 4.06
N ALA A 64 8.44 0.69 3.05
CA ALA A 64 9.84 1.12 3.15
C ALA A 64 10.03 2.21 4.22
N ILE A 65 9.13 3.19 4.28
CA ILE A 65 9.13 4.22 5.32
C ILE A 65 8.86 3.60 6.69
N THR A 66 7.86 2.72 6.82
CA THR A 66 7.53 2.06 8.09
C THR A 66 8.71 1.25 8.63
N LEU A 67 9.47 0.58 7.76
CA LEU A 67 10.70 -0.13 8.13
C LEU A 67 11.84 0.81 8.54
N ARG A 68 11.93 2.00 7.93
CA ARG A 68 12.97 2.99 8.25
C ARG A 68 12.73 3.71 9.59
N TYR A 69 11.47 3.85 10.00
CA TYR A 69 11.05 4.54 11.24
C TYR A 69 10.58 3.56 12.33
N ARG A 70 11.02 2.30 12.25
CA ARG A 70 10.82 1.28 13.30
C ARG A 70 12.05 1.20 14.18
#